data_AF-A0AAW9SA29-F1
#
_entry.id   AF-A0AAW9SA29-F1
#
_cell.length_a   1.000
_cell.length_b   1.000
_cell.length_c   1.000
_cell.angle_alpha   90.00
_cell.angle_beta   90.00
_cell.angle_gamma   90.00
#
_symmetry.space_group_name_H-M   'P 1'
#
loop_
_entity.id
_entity.type
_entity.pdbx_description
1 polymer ?
#
loop_
_entity_poly.entity_id
_entity_poly.type
_entity_poly.pdbx_seq_one_letter_code
_entity_poly.pdbx_strand_id
1 'polypeptide(L)'
;MNNLIISIFAFIGIYGYQELKKSDYGRNYGWWVELDGKVLGELINVKWEEMFWDSYELWPIDKSIEAKLFDTELWDNNRFSFRNKKFNRYAEYAFIGGIGDSVNVGKGNRILMRGLYILKP
;
A
#
# COMPACT_ATOMS: atom_id res chain seq x y z
N MET A 1 23.95 1.27 -32.93
CA MET A 1 22.77 1.87 -32.28
C MET A 1 22.28 1.14 -31.01
N ASN A 2 22.92 0.05 -30.55
CA ASN A 2 22.41 -0.72 -29.39
C ASN A 2 22.90 -0.25 -28.00
N ASN A 3 23.99 0.53 -27.92
CA ASN A 3 24.56 0.93 -26.63
C ASN A 3 23.81 2.08 -25.94
N LEU A 4 23.09 2.91 -26.70
CA LEU A 4 22.34 4.05 -26.14
C LEU A 4 21.06 3.59 -25.43
N ILE A 5 20.39 2.56 -25.97
CA ILE A 5 19.15 2.01 -25.43
C ILE A 5 19.42 1.28 -24.11
N ILE A 6 20.48 0.46 -24.04
CA ILE A 6 20.88 -0.24 -22.81
C ILE A 6 21.24 0.77 -21.70
N SER A 7 21.93 1.85 -22.06
CA SER A 7 22.30 2.91 -21.11
C SER A 7 21.06 3.63 -20.55
N ILE A 8 20.06 3.96 -21.37
CA ILE A 8 18.84 4.65 -20.93
C ILE A 8 18.00 3.77 -19.99
N PHE A 9 17.80 2.48 -20.30
CA PHE A 9 17.05 1.57 -19.44
C PHE A 9 17.78 1.30 -18.11
N ALA A 10 19.10 1.15 -18.13
CA ALA A 10 19.89 1.03 -16.91
C ALA A 10 19.83 2.30 -16.06
N PHE A 11 19.87 3.49 -16.69
CA PHE A 11 19.71 4.75 -16.01
C PHE A 11 18.32 4.85 -15.36
N ILE A 12 17.24 4.67 -16.12
CA ILE A 12 15.85 4.70 -15.60
C ILE A 12 15.66 3.70 -14.45
N GLY A 13 16.21 2.50 -14.56
CA GLY A 13 16.16 1.48 -13.50
C GLY A 13 16.92 1.88 -12.22
N ILE A 14 18.10 2.49 -12.35
CA ILE A 14 18.92 2.91 -11.19
C ILE A 14 18.26 4.09 -10.45
N TYR A 15 17.78 5.11 -11.17
CA TYR A 15 17.12 6.26 -10.54
C TYR A 15 15.79 5.84 -9.89
N GLY A 16 15.03 4.95 -10.53
CA GLY A 16 13.81 4.39 -9.95
C GLY A 16 14.06 3.63 -8.64
N TYR A 17 15.14 2.86 -8.55
CA TYR A 17 15.49 2.13 -7.33
C TYR A 17 15.98 3.02 -6.19
N GLN A 18 16.75 4.07 -6.50
CA GLN A 18 17.18 5.04 -5.48
C GLN A 18 15.98 5.81 -4.92
N GLU A 19 15.04 6.23 -5.77
CA GLU A 19 13.80 6.87 -5.32
C GLU A 19 12.96 5.91 -4.48
N LEU A 20 12.84 4.65 -4.92
CA LEU A 20 12.12 3.64 -4.18
C LEU A 20 12.68 3.47 -2.76
N LYS A 21 14.01 3.37 -2.61
CA LYS A 21 14.66 3.33 -1.29
C LYS A 21 14.39 4.57 -0.45
N LYS A 22 14.52 5.78 -1.02
CA LYS A 22 14.26 7.05 -0.32
C LYS A 22 12.83 7.16 0.19
N SER A 23 11.88 6.57 -0.54
CA SER A 23 10.46 6.53 -0.18
C SER A 23 10.09 5.44 0.82
N ASP A 24 11.08 4.80 1.46
CA ASP A 24 10.92 3.57 2.24
C ASP A 24 10.11 2.51 1.49
N TYR A 25 10.63 2.15 0.31
CA TYR A 25 10.03 1.18 -0.60
C TYR A 25 8.57 1.50 -0.99
N GLY A 26 8.23 2.78 -1.05
CA GLY A 26 6.94 3.30 -1.49
C GLY A 26 5.99 3.67 -0.36
N ARG A 27 6.28 3.31 0.90
CA ARG A 27 5.43 3.62 2.06
C ARG A 27 5.14 5.12 2.20
N ASN A 28 6.13 5.96 1.91
CA ASN A 28 6.01 7.42 2.05
C ASN A 28 5.10 8.07 0.99
N TYR A 29 4.66 7.34 -0.04
CA TYR A 29 3.73 7.86 -1.05
C TYR A 29 2.28 7.45 -0.83
N GLY A 30 2.01 6.59 0.15
CA GLY A 30 0.69 6.02 0.39
C GLY A 30 0.25 4.99 -0.67
N TRP A 31 -0.91 4.40 -0.42
CA TRP A 31 -1.45 3.29 -1.19
C TRP A 31 -2.92 3.50 -1.49
N TRP A 32 -3.35 3.18 -2.70
CA TRP A 32 -4.75 2.96 -3.01
C TRP A 32 -5.20 1.62 -2.44
N VAL A 33 -6.37 1.59 -1.81
CA VAL A 33 -7.08 0.37 -1.42
C VAL A 33 -8.08 0.05 -2.51
N GLU A 34 -7.94 -1.12 -3.12
CA GLU A 34 -8.76 -1.56 -4.24
C GLU A 34 -9.52 -2.85 -3.90
N LEU A 35 -10.76 -2.93 -4.37
CA LEU A 35 -11.59 -4.14 -4.33
C LEU A 35 -12.14 -4.39 -5.73
N ASP A 36 -11.91 -5.60 -6.25
CA ASP A 36 -12.35 -6.02 -7.59
C ASP A 36 -11.99 -4.99 -8.70
N GLY A 37 -10.76 -4.45 -8.62
CA GLY A 37 -10.21 -3.46 -9.55
C GLY A 37 -10.73 -2.03 -9.39
N LYS A 38 -11.53 -1.74 -8.36
CA LYS A 38 -12.04 -0.40 -8.06
C LYS A 38 -11.37 0.19 -6.83
N VAL A 39 -10.91 1.43 -6.95
CA VAL A 39 -10.39 2.20 -5.81
C VAL A 39 -11.54 2.53 -4.87
N LEU A 40 -11.38 2.16 -3.60
CA LEU A 40 -12.31 2.49 -2.52
C LEU A 40 -11.70 3.51 -1.54
N GLY A 41 -10.38 3.57 -1.42
CA GLY A 41 -9.79 4.47 -0.45
C GLY A 41 -8.29 4.54 -0.55
N GLU A 42 -7.70 5.15 0.48
CA GLU A 42 -6.28 5.33 0.62
C GLU A 42 -5.79 4.85 1.97
N LEU A 43 -4.57 4.32 1.99
CA LEU A 43 -3.74 4.18 3.18
C LEU A 43 -2.71 5.30 3.20
N ILE A 44 -2.79 6.13 4.22
CA ILE A 44 -1.94 7.33 4.39
C ILE A 44 -1.34 7.37 5.80
N ASN A 45 -0.46 8.36 6.03
CA ASN A 45 0.10 8.66 7.35
C ASN A 45 0.66 7.42 8.05
N VAL A 46 1.56 6.70 7.37
CA VAL A 46 2.22 5.50 7.90
C VAL A 46 2.89 5.79 9.24
N LYS A 47 2.74 4.86 10.19
CA LYS A 47 3.49 4.85 11.44
C LYS A 47 4.09 3.48 11.62
N TRP A 48 5.38 3.46 11.93
CA TRP A 48 6.02 2.22 12.36
C TRP A 48 5.47 1.84 13.73
N GLU A 49 5.04 0.60 13.84
CA GLU A 49 4.60 -0.05 15.08
C GLU A 49 5.63 -1.14 15.45
N GLU A 50 5.45 -1.79 16.60
CA GLU A 50 6.37 -2.84 17.04
C GLU A 50 6.41 -4.07 16.10
N MET A 51 7.43 -4.92 16.28
CA MET A 51 7.55 -6.21 15.57
C MET A 51 7.39 -6.13 14.03
N PHE A 52 7.91 -5.07 13.42
CA PHE A 52 7.88 -4.84 11.97
C PHE A 52 6.46 -4.67 11.39
N TRP A 53 5.52 -4.21 12.21
CA TRP A 53 4.22 -3.78 11.75
C TRP A 53 4.23 -2.30 11.39
N ASP A 54 3.41 -1.92 10.43
CA ASP A 54 3.16 -0.53 10.09
C ASP A 54 1.65 -0.28 10.21
N SER A 55 1.24 0.76 10.94
CA SER A 55 -0.16 1.20 10.91
C SER A 55 -0.35 2.30 9.86
N TYR A 56 -1.53 2.36 9.27
CA TYR A 56 -1.92 3.39 8.29
C TYR A 56 -3.29 3.94 8.64
N GLU A 57 -3.51 5.23 8.40
CA GLU A 57 -4.86 5.79 8.36
C GLU A 57 -5.58 5.35 7.09
N LEU A 58 -6.82 4.92 7.25
CA LEU A 58 -7.70 4.45 6.19
C LEU A 58 -8.69 5.57 5.84
N TRP A 59 -8.61 6.07 4.60
CA TRP A 59 -9.41 7.20 4.14
C TRP A 59 -10.29 6.81 2.95
N PRO A 60 -11.63 6.90 3.06
CA PRO A 60 -12.53 6.61 1.94
C PRO A 60 -12.44 7.69 0.85
N ILE A 61 -12.52 7.29 -0.43
CA ILE A 61 -12.60 8.27 -1.53
C ILE A 61 -13.89 9.12 -1.46
N ASP A 62 -14.98 8.54 -0.96
CA ASP A 62 -16.25 9.21 -0.72
C ASP A 62 -17.09 8.42 0.31
N LYS A 63 -18.17 9.04 0.81
CA LYS A 63 -19.02 8.45 1.86
C LYS A 63 -19.78 7.20 1.41
N SER A 64 -20.03 7.03 0.11
CA SER A 64 -20.85 5.91 -0.40
C SER A 64 -20.12 4.57 -0.35
N ILE A 65 -18.79 4.59 -0.39
CA ILE A 65 -17.96 3.38 -0.32
C ILE A 65 -17.49 3.05 1.09
N GLU A 66 -17.77 3.91 2.06
CA GLU A 66 -17.24 3.84 3.43
C GLU A 66 -17.59 2.50 4.08
N ALA A 67 -18.84 2.08 3.97
CA ALA A 67 -19.32 0.80 4.51
C ALA A 67 -18.55 -0.42 3.95
N LYS A 68 -18.13 -0.38 2.68
CA LYS A 68 -17.34 -1.46 2.08
C LYS A 68 -15.88 -1.40 2.48
N LEU A 69 -15.31 -0.20 2.50
CA LEU A 69 -13.91 0.00 2.88
C LEU A 69 -13.65 -0.45 4.32
N PHE A 70 -14.66 -0.30 5.17
CA PHE A 70 -14.61 -0.62 6.59
C PHE A 70 -15.24 -1.97 6.95
N ASP A 71 -15.58 -2.79 5.96
CA ASP A 71 -16.09 -4.13 6.15
C ASP A 71 -14.98 -5.07 6.64
N THR A 72 -15.06 -5.49 7.89
CA THR A 72 -14.08 -6.37 8.54
C THR A 72 -13.92 -7.70 7.82
N GLU A 73 -15.00 -8.26 7.27
CA GLU A 73 -14.95 -9.56 6.61
C GLU A 73 -14.12 -9.50 5.33
N LEU A 74 -14.16 -8.37 4.62
CA LEU A 74 -13.33 -8.16 3.42
C LEU A 74 -11.84 -8.08 3.78
N TRP A 75 -11.50 -7.47 4.92
CA TRP A 75 -10.13 -7.40 5.42
C TRP A 75 -9.62 -8.76 5.89
N ASP A 76 -10.41 -9.46 6.71
CA ASP A 76 -10.06 -10.77 7.26
C ASP A 76 -9.87 -11.83 6.16
N ASN A 77 -10.64 -11.72 5.07
CA ASN A 77 -10.51 -12.59 3.89
C ASN A 77 -9.47 -12.09 2.87
N ASN A 78 -8.67 -11.08 3.21
CA ASN A 78 -7.62 -10.49 2.35
C ASN A 78 -8.12 -10.16 0.93
N ARG A 79 -9.32 -9.58 0.82
CA ARG A 79 -9.97 -9.28 -0.48
C ARG A 79 -9.44 -8.01 -1.14
N PHE A 80 -8.78 -7.15 -0.37
CA PHE A 80 -8.25 -5.89 -0.87
C PHE A 80 -6.88 -6.06 -1.53
N SER A 81 -6.65 -5.24 -2.55
CA SER A 81 -5.35 -5.05 -3.19
C SER A 81 -4.83 -3.65 -2.93
N PHE A 82 -3.51 -3.50 -2.82
CA PHE A 82 -2.88 -2.22 -2.47
C PHE A 82 -1.97 -1.75 -3.58
N ARG A 83 -2.31 -0.63 -4.23
CA ARG A 83 -1.53 -0.07 -5.33
C ARG A 83 -0.82 1.20 -4.91
N ASN A 84 0.49 1.24 -5.06
CA ASN A 84 1.28 2.41 -4.69
C ASN A 84 0.90 3.62 -5.54
N LYS A 85 0.66 4.78 -4.90
CA LYS A 85 0.17 5.99 -5.59
C LYS A 85 1.18 6.58 -6.56
N LYS A 86 2.49 6.48 -6.27
CA LYS A 86 3.56 7.06 -7.08
C LYS A 86 4.03 6.13 -8.20
N PHE A 87 4.25 4.86 -7.86
CA PHE A 87 4.88 3.90 -8.77
C PHE A 87 3.87 3.07 -9.57
N ASN A 88 2.58 3.14 -9.22
CA ASN A 88 1.52 2.37 -9.88
C ASN A 88 1.78 0.85 -9.89
N ARG A 89 2.33 0.33 -8.79
CA ARG A 89 2.64 -1.10 -8.58
C ARG A 89 1.92 -1.63 -7.35
N TYR A 90 1.51 -2.89 -7.40
CA TYR A 90 0.85 -3.55 -6.28
C TYR A 90 1.85 -4.06 -5.23
N ALA A 91 1.45 -4.06 -3.97
CA ALA A 91 2.14 -4.77 -2.91
C ALA A 91 1.65 -6.23 -2.85
N GLU A 92 2.36 -7.12 -3.53
CA GLU A 92 1.96 -8.53 -3.74
C GLU A 92 1.87 -9.37 -2.46
N TYR A 93 2.61 -8.97 -1.43
CA TYR A 93 2.72 -9.71 -0.16
C TYR A 93 2.13 -8.93 1.01
N ALA A 94 1.28 -7.94 0.74
CA ALA A 94 0.63 -7.18 1.78
C ALA A 94 -0.46 -7.99 2.48
N PHE A 95 -0.52 -7.88 3.80
CA PHE A 95 -1.57 -8.51 4.62
C PHE A 95 -1.83 -7.69 5.89
N ILE A 96 -3.04 -7.83 6.43
CA ILE A 96 -3.49 -7.18 7.67
C ILE A 96 -2.94 -7.90 8.92
N GLY A 97 -2.69 -7.15 9.98
CA GLY A 97 -2.25 -7.67 11.27
C GLY A 97 -3.38 -7.94 12.26
N GLY A 98 -3.51 -9.20 12.67
CA GLY A 98 -4.51 -9.68 13.64
C GLY A 98 -5.78 -10.22 12.97
N ILE A 99 -6.48 -11.12 13.65
CA ILE A 99 -7.87 -11.51 13.35
C ILE A 99 -8.64 -11.13 14.62
N GLY A 100 -9.65 -10.27 14.52
CA GLY A 100 -10.57 -9.94 15.62
C GLY A 100 -10.43 -8.56 16.29
N ASP A 101 -9.25 -7.91 16.26
CA ASP A 101 -9.00 -6.56 16.83
C ASP A 101 -8.31 -5.59 15.83
N SER A 102 -7.97 -6.10 14.65
CA SER A 102 -7.19 -5.50 13.56
C SER A 102 -7.83 -4.26 12.95
N VAL A 103 -9.16 -4.24 13.05
CA VAL A 103 -10.03 -3.24 12.50
C VAL A 103 -10.54 -2.43 13.70
N ASN A 104 -9.66 -1.65 14.33
CA ASN A 104 -10.07 -0.50 15.15
C ASN A 104 -10.63 0.64 14.26
N VAL A 105 -11.34 0.26 13.20
CA VAL A 105 -12.22 1.15 12.45
C VAL A 105 -13.30 1.55 13.43
N GLY A 106 -13.27 2.82 13.83
CA GLY A 106 -14.12 3.36 14.88
C GLY A 106 -13.38 3.92 16.09
N LYS A 107 -12.19 3.43 16.46
CA LYS A 107 -11.39 4.03 17.55
C LYS A 107 -10.23 4.91 17.07
N GLY A 108 -9.87 4.85 15.78
CA GLY A 108 -8.87 5.76 15.21
C GLY A 108 -8.67 5.68 13.69
N ASN A 109 -9.51 4.94 12.97
CA ASN A 109 -9.41 4.74 11.51
C ASN A 109 -8.03 4.26 11.04
N ARG A 110 -7.35 3.46 11.87
CA ARG A 110 -6.05 2.88 11.52
C ARG A 110 -6.13 1.38 11.36
N ILE A 111 -5.41 0.90 10.37
CA ILE A 111 -5.24 -0.52 10.09
C ILE A 111 -3.77 -0.90 10.22
N LEU A 112 -3.53 -2.03 10.88
CA LEU A 112 -2.20 -2.61 11.03
C LEU A 112 -1.90 -3.47 9.80
N MET A 113 -0.80 -3.19 9.11
CA MET A 113 -0.42 -3.84 7.88
C MET A 113 1.02 -4.31 7.92
N ARG A 114 1.30 -5.36 7.16
CA ARG A 114 2.65 -5.80 6.82
C ARG A 114 2.73 -6.03 5.32
N GLY A 115 3.94 -5.97 4.77
CA GLY A 115 4.15 -6.25 3.35
C GLY A 115 3.78 -5.10 2.40
N LEU A 116 3.40 -3.92 2.92
CA LEU A 116 3.13 -2.72 2.12
C LEU A 116 4.43 -2.05 1.65
N TYR A 117 5.15 -2.72 0.76
CA TYR A 117 6.34 -2.21 0.10
C TYR A 117 6.46 -2.78 -1.30
N ILE A 118 7.05 -2.00 -2.20
CA ILE A 118 7.35 -2.46 -3.55
C ILE A 118 8.68 -3.20 -3.52
N LEU A 119 8.67 -4.45 -4.00
CA LEU A 119 9.88 -5.20 -4.22
C LEU A 119 10.55 -4.82 -5.54
N LYS A 120 11.88 -4.89 -5.53
CA LYS A 120 12.65 -4.75 -6.76
C LYS A 120 12.27 -5.91 -7.70
N PRO A 121 12.05 -5.67 -8.99
CA PRO A 121 12.00 -6.75 -9.98
C PRO A 121 13.35 -7.47 -10.07
#